data_AF-A0A7I8MQP4-F1
#
_entry.id   AF-A0A7I8MQP4-F1
#
_cell.length_a   1.000
_cell.length_b   1.000
_cell.length_c   1.000
_cell.angle_alpha   90.00
_cell.angle_beta   90.00
_cell.angle_gamma   90.00
#
_symmetry.space_group_name_H-M   'P 1'
#
loop_
_entity.id
_entity.type
_entity.pdbx_description
1 polymer ?
#
loop_
_entity_poly.entity_id
_entity_poly.type
_entity_poly.pdbx_seq_one_letter_code
_entity_poly.pdbx_strand_id
1 'polypeptide(L)' 'MEETYLKRLLTVEETAERLGISPRTIYNKIGRKAKKKFPIKPKRVCGSVRFDIRDIDAYIEAL' A
#
# COMPACT_ATOMS: atom_id res chain seq x y z
N MET A 1 6.50 -18.12 20.28
CA MET A 1 5.69 -16.97 19.81
C MET A 1 6.48 -16.32 18.71
N GLU A 2 6.01 -16.46 17.48
CA GLU A 2 6.70 -15.93 16.32
C GLU A 2 6.60 -14.40 16.39
N GLU A 3 7.71 -13.75 16.75
CA GLU A 3 7.81 -12.31 16.81
C GLU A 3 7.80 -11.82 15.36
N THR A 4 6.59 -11.67 14.81
CA THR A 4 6.36 -11.12 13.49
C THR A 4 6.81 -9.68 13.55
N TYR A 5 8.07 -9.43 13.18
CA TYR A 5 8.56 -8.09 12.89
C TYR A 5 7.60 -7.49 11.87
N LEU A 6 6.67 -6.67 12.35
CA LEU A 6 5.67 -6.02 11.53
C LEU A 6 6.43 -5.12 10.56
N LYS A 7 6.62 -5.61 9.34
CA LYS A 7 7.24 -4.84 8.26
C LYS A 7 6.46 -3.55 8.16
N ARG A 8 7.11 -2.44 8.51
CA ARG A 8 6.48 -1.12 8.46
C ARG A 8 6.15 -0.71 7.02
N LEU A 9 6.98 -1.14 6.06
CA LEU A 9 6.87 -0.80 4.66
C LEU A 9 6.46 -2.02 3.84
N LEU A 10 5.19 -2.08 3.48
CA LEU A 10 4.60 -3.16 2.69
C LEU A 10 4.85 -2.98 1.20
N THR A 11 5.00 -4.08 0.47
CA THR A 11 4.99 -4.05 -1.00
C THR A 11 3.59 -3.73 -1.54
N VAL A 12 3.49 -3.57 -2.87
CA VAL A 12 2.20 -3.41 -3.54
C VAL A 12 1.32 -4.65 -3.32
N GLU A 13 1.91 -5.84 -3.35
CA GLU A 13 1.22 -7.12 -3.19
C GLU A 13 0.69 -7.29 -1.75
N GLU A 14 1.53 -7.05 -0.74
CA GLU A 14 1.15 -7.08 0.68
C GLU A 14 0.03 -6.04 0.97
N THR A 15 0.12 -4.85 0.35
CA THR A 15 -0.90 -3.80 0.48
C THR A 15 -2.22 -4.20 -0.18
N ALA A 16 -2.14 -4.87 -1.33
CA ALA A 16 -3.30 -5.33 -2.09
C ALA A 16 -4.06 -6.42 -1.33
N GLU A 17 -3.34 -7.36 -0.74
CA GLU A 17 -3.88 -8.41 0.13
C GLU A 17 -4.61 -7.80 1.33
N ARG A 18 -3.97 -6.85 2.02
CA ARG A 18 -4.54 -6.19 3.21
C ARG A 18 -5.79 -5.35 2.90
N LEU A 19 -5.88 -4.77 1.71
CA LEU A 19 -7.03 -4.00 1.25
C LEU A 19 -8.09 -4.84 0.53
N GLY A 20 -7.83 -6.13 0.28
CA GLY A 20 -8.75 -7.00 -0.46
C GLY A 20 -8.93 -6.60 -1.93
N ILE A 21 -7.92 -6.01 -2.58
CA ILE A 21 -7.98 -5.57 -3.98
C ILE A 21 -6.88 -6.20 -4.83
N SER A 22 -6.99 -6.07 -6.16
CA SER A 22 -5.92 -6.54 -7.05
C SER A 22 -4.67 -5.63 -6.97
N PRO A 23 -3.44 -6.17 -6.97
CA PRO A 23 -2.20 -5.39 -7.09
C PRO A 23 -2.20 -4.48 -8.34
N ARG A 24 -2.80 -4.97 -9.44
CA ARG A 24 -2.96 -4.21 -10.68
C ARG A 24 -3.77 -2.93 -10.48
N THR A 25 -4.81 -2.96 -9.64
CA THR A 25 -5.58 -1.77 -9.27
C THR A 25 -4.69 -0.73 -8.59
N ILE A 26 -3.75 -1.15 -7.75
CA ILE A 26 -2.80 -0.23 -7.11
C ILE A 26 -1.88 0.39 -8.15
N TYR A 27 -1.24 -0.42 -9.02
CA TYR A 27 -0.37 0.08 -10.09
C TYR A 27 -1.09 1.11 -11.00
N ASN A 28 -2.35 0.85 -11.35
CA ASN A 28 -3.17 1.76 -12.15
C ASN A 28 -3.46 3.08 -11.44
N LYS A 29 -3.58 3.07 -10.11
CA LYS A 29 -3.97 4.22 -9.29
C LYS A 29 -2.79 5.03 -8.74
N ILE A 30 -1.58 4.47 -8.65
CA ILE A 30 -0.37 5.20 -8.22
C ILE A 30 0.25 6.04 -9.34
N GLY A 31 -0.13 5.81 -10.60
CA GLY A 31 0.41 6.53 -11.74
C GLY A 31 0.09 8.03 -11.68
N ARG A 32 1.03 8.88 -12.16
CA ARG A 32 0.86 10.35 -12.18
C ARG A 32 -0.41 10.81 -12.90
N LYS A 33 -0.81 10.07 -13.95
CA LYS A 33 -1.99 10.35 -14.81
C LYS A 33 -3.24 9.56 -14.41
N ALA A 34 -3.24 8.89 -13.25
CA ALA A 34 -4.39 8.11 -12.81
C ALA A 34 -5.61 9.03 -12.61
N LYS A 35 -6.74 8.70 -13.25
CA LYS A 35 -8.01 9.45 -13.12
C LYS A 35 -8.48 9.51 -11.66
N LYS A 36 -8.34 8.40 -10.94
CA LYS A 36 -8.55 8.29 -9.50
C LYS A 36 -7.25 7.85 -8.88
N LYS A 37 -6.62 8.73 -8.10
CA LYS A 37 -5.36 8.43 -7.42
C LYS A 37 -5.59 7.43 -6.30
N PHE A 38 -4.55 6.66 -5.98
CA PHE A 38 -4.56 5.78 -4.83
C PHE A 38 -4.66 6.64 -3.55
N PRO A 39 -5.53 6.32 -2.59
CA PRO A 39 -5.78 7.16 -1.42
C PRO A 39 -4.55 7.24 -0.50
N ILE A 40 -3.71 6.20 -0.51
CA ILE A 40 -2.49 6.12 0.29
C ILE A 40 -1.30 6.55 -0.55
N LYS A 41 -0.43 7.40 0.01
CA LYS A 41 0.73 7.93 -0.72
C LYS A 41 1.82 6.84 -0.86
N PRO A 42 2.22 6.46 -2.08
CA PRO A 42 3.32 5.52 -2.27
C PRO A 42 4.65 6.14 -1.86
N LYS A 43 5.47 5.39 -1.13
CA LYS A 43 6.86 5.71 -0.80
C LYS A 43 7.78 4.95 -1.76
N ARG A 44 8.83 5.62 -2.26
CA ARG A 44 9.86 4.96 -3.07
C ARG A 44 11.08 4.69 -2.21
N VAL A 45 11.40 3.42 -2.01
CA VAL A 45 12.57 2.98 -1.25
C VAL A 45 13.41 2.09 -2.16
N CYS A 46 14.65 2.52 -2.42
CA CYS A 46 15.60 1.82 -3.29
C CYS A 46 15.00 1.44 -4.67
N GLY A 47 14.16 2.30 -5.26
CA GLY A 47 13.52 2.06 -6.56
C GLY A 47 12.23 1.24 -6.50
N SER A 48 11.90 0.61 -5.37
CA SER A 48 10.63 -0.12 -5.18
C SER A 48 9.54 0.78 -4.60
N VAL A 49 8.30 0.54 -5.01
CA VAL A 49 7.12 1.17 -4.41
C VAL A 49 6.75 0.42 -3.12
N ARG A 50 6.63 1.17 -2.04
CA ARG A 50 6.27 0.68 -0.70
C ARG A 50 5.17 1.53 -0.10
N PHE A 51 4.41 0.97 0.83
CA PHE A 51 3.36 1.65 1.58
C PHE A 51 3.59 1.50 3.08
N ASP A 52 3.31 2.55 3.84
CA ASP A 52 3.40 2.47 5.30
C ASP A 52 2.17 1.74 5.84
N ILE A 53 2.39 0.76 6.71
CA ILE A 53 1.32 0.01 7.36
C ILE A 53 0.38 0.93 8.14
N ARG A 54 0.91 2.00 8.77
CA ARG A 54 0.10 2.95 9.54
C ARG A 54 -0.86 3.73 8.65
N ASP A 55 -0.41 4.10 7.45
CA ASP A 55 -1.25 4.83 6.50
C ASP A 55 -2.34 3.91 5.92
N ILE A 56 -2.06 2.62 5.77
CA ILE A 56 -3.03 1.60 5.36
C ILE A 56 -4.07 1.36 6.45
N ASP A 57 -3.63 1.14 7.68
CA ASP A 57 -4.51 0.87 8.81
C ASP A 57 -5.41 2.09 9.10
N ALA A 58 -4.86 3.31 9.07
CA ALA A 58 -5.65 4.54 9.20
C ALA A 58 -6.69 4.71 8.08
N TYR A 59 -6.37 4.26 6.85
CA TYR A 59 -7.34 4.26 5.76
C TYR A 59 -8.46 3.24 5.96
N ILE A 60 -8.13 2.07 6.51
CA ILE A 60 -9.12 1.02 6.84
C ILE A 60 -10.02 1.47 7.99
N GLU A 61 -9.48 2.13 9.00
CA GLU A 61 -10.26 2.67 10.13
C GLU A 61 -11.19 3.83 9.72
N ALA A 62 -10.84 4.55 8.64
CA ALA A 62 -11.64 5.66 8.12
C ALA A 62 -12.73 5.24 7.11
N LEU A 63 -12.80 3.95 6.76
CA LEU A 63 -13.78 3.35 5.85
C LEU A 63 -15.11 3.05 6.57
#